data_AF-A0A7K1P1I4-F1
#
_entry.id   AF-A0A7K1P1I4-F1
#
_cell.length_a   1.000
_cell.length_b   1.000
_cell.length_c   1.000
_cell.angle_alpha   90.00
_cell.angle_beta   90.00
_cell.angle_gamma   90.00
#
_symmetry.space_group_name_H-M   'P 1'
#
loop_
_entity.id
_entity.type
_entity.pdbx_description
1 polymer ?
#
loop_
_entity_poly.entity_id
_entity_poly.type
_entity_poly.pdbx_seq_one_letter_code
_entity_poly.pdbx_strand_id
1 'polypeptide(L)' 'MFQPLLDAFIDSTHLDETTHKPPLNIALANWWPLKNSEKKGFRDFILHVILKQRYKI' A
#
# COMPACT_ATOMS: atom_id res chain seq x y z
N MET A 1 -12.15 -7.74 21.98
CA MET A 1 -12.59 -8.60 20.86
C MET A 1 -12.06 -7.98 19.58
N PHE A 2 -11.07 -8.61 18.93
CA PHE A 2 -10.42 -8.09 17.71
C PHE A 2 -11.03 -8.66 16.42
N GLN A 3 -11.63 -9.85 16.50
CA GLN A 3 -12.14 -10.58 15.33
C GLN A 3 -13.10 -9.77 14.46
N PRO A 4 -14.15 -9.12 15.01
CA PRO A 4 -15.10 -8.37 14.17
C PRO A 4 -14.46 -7.17 13.43
N LEU A 5 -13.39 -6.61 14.00
CA LEU A 5 -12.63 -5.53 13.37
C LEU A 5 -11.76 -6.04 12.22
N LEU A 6 -11.14 -7.21 12.41
CA LEU A 6 -10.34 -7.85 11.37
C LEU A 6 -11.21 -8.31 10.20
N ASP A 7 -12.38 -8.89 10.47
CA ASP A 7 -13.33 -9.33 9.44
C ASP A 7 -13.81 -8.12 8.61
N ALA A 8 -14.23 -7.03 9.26
CA ALA A 8 -14.62 -5.79 8.58
C ALA A 8 -13.46 -5.16 7.77
N PHE A 9 -12.23 -5.26 8.27
CA PHE A 9 -11.06 -4.79 7.54
C PHE A 9 -10.82 -5.62 6.28
N ILE A 10 -10.89 -6.96 6.37
CA ILE A 10 -10.71 -7.86 5.23
C ILE A 10 -11.78 -7.58 4.16
N ASP A 11 -13.04 -7.46 4.55
CA ASP A 11 -14.14 -7.14 3.64
C ASP A 11 -13.93 -5.79 2.93
N SER A 12 -13.38 -4.80 3.63
CA SER A 12 -13.07 -3.48 3.05
C SER A 12 -11.92 -3.51 2.03
N THR A 13 -11.08 -4.53 2.08
CA THR A 13 -9.91 -4.67 1.18
C THR A 13 -10.21 -5.42 -0.11
N HIS A 14 -11.42 -5.95 -0.28
CA HIS A 14 -11.82 -6.66 -1.49
C HIS A 14 -11.77 -5.73 -2.72
N LEU A 15 -10.98 -6.10 -3.72
CA LEU A 15 -10.77 -5.33 -4.95
C LEU A 15 -10.84 -6.29 -6.14
N ASP A 16 -11.60 -5.93 -7.17
CA ASP A 16 -11.68 -6.73 -8.39
C ASP A 16 -10.31 -6.87 -9.04
N GLU A 17 -9.98 -8.07 -9.53
CA GLU A 17 -8.75 -8.29 -10.27
C GLU A 17 -8.74 -7.45 -11.54
N THR A 18 -7.64 -6.73 -11.77
CA THR A 18 -7.46 -5.91 -12.99
C THR A 18 -6.23 -6.38 -13.74
N THR A 19 -6.41 -6.70 -15.02
CA THR A 19 -5.36 -7.20 -15.91
C THR A 19 -4.40 -6.08 -16.34
N HIS A 20 -4.86 -4.83 -16.34
CA HIS A 20 -4.07 -3.67 -16.74
C HIS A 20 -3.76 -2.76 -15.54
N LYS A 21 -2.47 -2.59 -15.24
CA LYS A 21 -1.97 -1.71 -14.18
C LYS A 21 -1.21 -0.53 -14.81
N PRO A 22 -1.77 0.68 -14.83
CA PRO A 22 -1.07 1.84 -15.38
C PRO A 22 0.16 2.22 -14.54
N PRO A 23 1.20 2.80 -15.16
CA PRO A 23 2.38 3.29 -14.44
C PRO A 23 2.03 4.51 -13.60
N LEU A 24 2.56 4.57 -12.37
CA LEU A 24 2.36 5.69 -11.45
C LEU A 24 3.71 6.13 -10.88
N ASN A 25 4.09 7.37 -11.19
CA ASN A 25 5.30 7.98 -10.67
C ASN A 25 4.99 8.73 -9.38
N ILE A 26 5.66 8.35 -8.28
CA ILE A 26 5.47 8.96 -6.96
C ILE A 26 6.76 9.68 -6.56
N ALA A 27 6.66 10.96 -6.24
CA ALA A 27 7.74 11.71 -5.62
C ALA A 27 7.68 11.54 -4.09
N LEU A 28 8.82 11.19 -3.49
CA LEU A 28 8.99 11.16 -2.05
C LEU A 28 9.85 12.34 -1.62
N ALA A 29 9.61 12.86 -0.41
CA ALA A 29 10.47 13.88 0.14
C ALA A 29 11.90 13.32 0.35
N ASN A 30 12.92 14.14 0.04
CA ASN A 30 14.33 13.71 0.07
C ASN A 30 14.80 13.19 1.44
N TRP A 31 14.13 13.60 2.52
CA TRP A 31 14.44 13.19 3.89
C TRP A 31 13.71 11.92 4.33
N TRP A 32 12.84 11.35 3.47
CA TRP A 32 12.07 10.15 3.78
C TRP A 32 12.92 8.88 3.59
N PRO A 33 12.88 7.92 4.53
CA PRO A 33 13.67 6.69 4.42
C PRO A 33 13.13 5.79 3.30
N LEU A 34 13.99 5.46 2.33
CA LEU A 34 13.59 4.77 1.09
C LEU A 34 13.46 3.24 1.26
N LYS A 35 14.32 2.61 2.09
CA LYS A 35 14.34 1.16 2.30
C LYS A 35 15.27 0.66 3.42
N ASN A 36 16.33 1.41 3.75
CA ASN A 36 17.46 0.92 4.56
C ASN A 36 17.63 1.65 5.91
N SER A 37 16.59 2.31 6.41
CA SER A 37 16.61 2.93 7.73
C SER A 37 15.69 2.15 8.65
N GLU A 38 16.02 2.07 9.94
CA GLU A 38 15.25 1.38 10.98
C GLU A 38 13.79 1.88 11.11
N LYS A 39 13.43 2.95 10.40
CA LYS A 39 12.09 3.53 10.35
C LYS A 39 11.31 2.96 9.16
N LYS A 40 10.08 2.49 9.42
CA LYS A 40 9.11 2.06 8.40
C LYS A 40 9.07 3.05 7.24
N GLY A 41 9.49 2.59 6.06
CA GLY A 41 9.57 3.42 4.86
C GLY A 41 8.20 3.62 4.23
N PHE A 42 8.10 4.48 3.20
CA PHE A 42 6.85 4.66 2.44
C PHE A 42 6.30 3.33 1.91
N ARG A 43 7.19 2.37 1.62
CA ARG A 43 6.84 1.04 1.12
C ARG A 43 6.11 0.16 2.14
N ASP A 44 6.23 0.46 3.44
CA ASP A 44 5.58 -0.31 4.51
C ASP A 44 4.21 0.26 4.89
N PHE A 45 3.84 1.43 4.37
CA PHE A 45 2.54 2.02 4.59
C PHE A 45 1.46 1.30 3.79
N ILE A 46 0.28 1.16 4.39
CA ILE A 46 -0.92 0.61 3.75
C ILE A 46 -1.23 1.32 2.42
N LEU A 47 -0.95 2.62 2.31
CA LEU A 47 -1.12 3.37 1.07
C LEU A 47 -0.30 2.78 -0.09
N HIS A 48 0.96 2.42 0.13
CA HIS A 48 1.77 1.78 -0.92
C HIS A 48 1.22 0.40 -1.29
N VAL A 49 0.75 -0.37 -0.31
CA VAL A 49 0.13 -1.68 -0.52
C VAL A 49 -1.11 -1.55 -1.39
N ILE A 50 -2.00 -0.59 -1.11
CA ILE A 50 -3.22 -0.33 -1.89
C ILE A 50 -2.86 0.11 -3.31
N LEU A 51 -1.97 1.09 -3.46
CA LEU A 51 -1.62 1.62 -4.78
C LEU A 51 -0.97 0.54 -5.66
N LYS A 52 -0.14 -0.34 -5.10
CA LYS A 52 0.49 -1.48 -5.81
C LYS A 52 -0.52 -2.49 -6.36
N GLN A 53 -1.72 -2.59 -5.78
CA GLN A 53 -2.76 -3.48 -6.32
C GLN A 53 -3.27 -3.00 -7.67
N ARG A 54 -3.33 -1.69 -7.91
CA ARG A 54 -3.90 -1.09 -9.13
C ARG A 54 -2.86 -0.48 -10.09
N TYR A 55 -1.70 -0.07 -9.58
CA TYR A 55 -0.70 0.66 -10.35
C TYR A 55 0.65 -0.05 -10.35
N LYS A 56 1.45 0.21 -11.39
CA LYS A 56 2.87 -0.14 -11.43
C LYS A 56 3.68 1.04 -10.89
N ILE A 57 4.24 0.87 -9.70
CA ILE A 57 4.94 1.88 -8.90
C ILE A 57 6.36 1.39 -8.63
#